data_AF-A0A242M662-F1
#
_entry.id   AF-A0A242M662-F1
#
_cell.length_a   1.000
_cell.length_b   1.000
_cell.length_c   1.000
_cell.angle_alpha   90.00
_cell.angle_beta   90.00
_cell.angle_gamma   90.00
#
_symmetry.space_group_name_H-M   'P 1'
#
loop_
_entity.id
_entity.type
_entity.pdbx_description
1 polymer ?
#
loop_
_entity_poly.entity_id
_entity_poly.type
_entity_poly.pdbx_seq_one_letter_code
_entity_poly.pdbx_strand_id
1 'polypeptide(L)' 'MPFANYKLPEGMLTAEQKEEIIHKTTDMFAAYFGEGVRPYTMVLVDDVVDGGFGRADETFTLAKLKQMQSGGGS' A
#
# COMPACT_ATOMS: atom_id res chain seq x y z
N MET A 1 -9.29 15.81 9.86
CA MET A 1 -9.64 14.51 9.26
C MET A 1 -8.49 14.09 8.35
N PRO A 2 -7.42 13.49 8.90
CA PRO A 2 -6.29 13.02 8.10
C PRO A 2 -6.70 11.90 7.15
N PHE A 3 -6.09 11.87 5.96
CA PHE A 3 -6.36 10.87 4.94
C PHE A 3 -5.07 10.36 4.31
N ALA A 4 -4.96 9.04 4.17
CA ALA A 4 -3.91 8.38 3.40
C ALA A 4 -4.54 7.42 2.39
N ASN A 5 -4.00 7.41 1.17
CA ASN A 5 -4.36 6.43 0.15
C ASN A 5 -3.11 5.70 -0.34
N TYR A 6 -3.06 4.40 -0.06
CA TYR A 6 -2.04 3.50 -0.54
C TYR A 6 -2.57 2.78 -1.78
N LYS A 7 -1.88 2.94 -2.90
CA LYS A 7 -2.17 2.21 -4.14
C LYS A 7 -1.03 1.26 -4.43
N LEU A 8 -1.36 0.00 -4.62
CA LEU A 8 -0.40 -1.08 -4.80
C LEU A 8 -0.93 -2.13 -5.77
N PRO A 9 -0.07 -2.87 -6.47
CA PRO A 9 -0.50 -3.98 -7.31
C PRO A 9 -1.33 -5.01 -6.53
N GLU A 10 -2.36 -5.55 -7.19
CA GLU A 10 -3.20 -6.62 -6.64
C GLU A 10 -2.37 -7.81 -6.15
N GLY A 11 -2.72 -8.34 -4.97
CA GLY A 11 -2.05 -9.49 -4.37
C GLY A 11 -0.67 -9.20 -3.77
N MET A 12 -0.21 -7.94 -3.77
CA MET A 12 1.06 -7.56 -3.14
C MET A 12 1.02 -7.64 -1.61
N LEU A 13 -0.13 -7.38 -0.99
CA LEU A 13 -0.32 -7.44 0.46
C LEU A 13 -1.40 -8.45 0.84
N THR A 14 -1.17 -9.18 1.93
CA THR A 14 -2.22 -9.99 2.57
C THR A 14 -3.23 -9.12 3.31
N ALA A 15 -4.36 -9.70 3.73
CA ALA A 15 -5.37 -8.97 4.50
C ALA A 15 -4.79 -8.44 5.83
N GLU A 16 -3.96 -9.23 6.50
CA GLU A 16 -3.31 -8.87 7.76
C GLU A 16 -2.32 -7.70 7.58
N GLN A 17 -1.56 -7.71 6.48
CA GLN A 17 -0.64 -6.61 6.17
C GLN A 17 -1.38 -5.31 5.85
N LYS A 18 -2.55 -5.39 5.19
CA LYS A 18 -3.40 -4.21 4.95
C LYS A 18 -3.92 -3.64 6.26
N GLU A 19 -4.37 -4.50 7.18
CA GLU A 19 -4.79 -4.08 8.52
C GLU A 19 -3.64 -3.40 9.28
N GLU A 20 -2.44 -3.98 9.24
CA GLU A 20 -1.25 -3.41 9.88
C GLU A 20 -0.92 -2.00 9.37
N ILE A 21 -1.00 -1.78 8.05
CA ILE A 21 -0.79 -0.45 7.45
C ILE A 21 -1.83 0.56 7.95
N ILE A 22 -3.09 0.15 8.09
CA ILE A 22 -4.16 1.02 8.60
C ILE A 22 -3.86 1.45 10.03
N HIS A 23 -3.49 0.51 10.91
CA HIS A 23 -3.14 0.80 12.30
C HIS A 23 -1.93 1.74 12.38
N LYS A 24 -0.82 1.39 11.71
CA LYS A 24 0.41 2.19 11.74
C LYS A 24 0.25 3.58 11.16
N THR A 25 -0.54 3.73 10.08
CA THR A 25 -0.82 5.05 9.49
C THR A 25 -1.66 5.90 10.43
N THR A 26 -2.63 5.30 11.12
CA THR A 26 -3.46 6.00 12.09
C THR A 26 -2.63 6.47 13.29
N ASP A 27 -1.75 5.62 13.81
CA ASP A 27 -0.82 5.98 14.89
C ASP A 27 0.14 7.09 14.46
N MET A 28 0.66 7.02 13.23
CA MET A 28 1.50 8.08 12.65
C MET A 28 0.75 9.42 12.61
N PHE A 29 -0.50 9.43 12.15
CA PHE A 29 -1.31 10.65 12.12
C PHE A 29 -1.62 11.18 13.52
N ALA A 30 -1.93 10.31 14.47
CA ALA A 30 -2.11 10.71 15.86
C ALA A 30 -0.83 11.31 16.46
N ALA A 31 0.35 10.78 16.11
CA ALA A 31 1.63 11.32 16.56
C ALA A 31 1.92 12.73 16.01
N TYR A 32 1.56 13.01 14.75
CA TYR A 32 1.79 14.32 14.14
C TYR A 32 0.71 15.37 14.48
N PHE A 33 -0.55 14.96 14.56
CA PHE A 33 -1.69 15.88 14.66
C PHE A 33 -2.43 15.80 16.00
N GLY A 34 -2.00 14.92 16.91
CA GLY A 34 -2.61 14.66 18.21
C GLY A 34 -3.72 13.60 18.17
N GLU A 35 -3.97 12.94 19.30
CA GLU A 35 -4.92 11.81 19.41
C GLU A 35 -6.37 12.14 19.02
N GLY A 36 -6.77 13.42 19.06
CA GLY A 36 -8.11 13.85 18.65
C GLY A 36 -8.45 13.56 17.19
N VAL A 37 -7.47 13.27 16.34
CA VAL A 37 -7.70 12.94 14.92
C VAL A 37 -8.05 11.47 14.67
N ARG A 38 -7.75 10.56 15.60
CA ARG A 38 -7.93 9.11 15.45
C ARG A 38 -9.36 8.71 15.04
N PRO A 39 -10.45 9.18 15.69
CA PRO A 39 -11.81 8.80 15.30
C PRO A 39 -12.25 9.32 13.92
N TYR A 40 -11.49 10.24 13.33
CA TYR A 40 -11.76 10.84 12.02
C TYR A 40 -10.64 10.55 11.02
N THR A 41 -9.74 9.63 11.34
CA THR A 41 -8.67 9.25 10.41
C THR A 41 -9.21 8.24 9.41
N MET A 42 -8.88 8.45 8.13
CA MET A 42 -9.26 7.55 7.06
C MET A 42 -8.00 7.03 6.36
N VAL A 43 -7.94 5.71 6.18
CA VAL A 43 -6.86 5.04 5.45
C VAL A 43 -7.49 4.14 4.41
N LEU A 44 -7.17 4.37 3.14
CA LEU A 44 -7.65 3.57 2.01
C LEU A 44 -6.48 2.79 1.41
N VAL A 45 -6.62 1.48 1.32
CA VAL A 45 -5.65 0.59 0.67
C VAL A 45 -6.31 -0.01 -0.57
N ASP A 46 -5.90 0.47 -1.75
CA ASP A 46 -6.44 0.05 -3.03
C ASP A 46 -5.48 -0.92 -3.73
N ASP A 47 -6.03 -2.07 -4.10
CA ASP A 47 -5.40 -2.99 -5.04
C ASP A 47 -5.66 -2.50 -6.47
N VAL A 48 -4.59 -2.21 -7.18
CA VAL A 48 -4.61 -1.83 -8.59
C VAL A 48 -4.51 -3.11 -9.41
N VAL A 49 -5.55 -3.34 -10.22
CA VAL A 49 -5.64 -4.48 -11.16
C VAL A 49 -4.38 -4.58 -12.01
N ASP A 50 -4.00 -5.81 -12.33
CA ASP A 50 -2.78 -6.15 -13.07
C ASP A 50 -2.59 -5.29 -14.33
N GLY A 51 -1.38 -4.73 -14.50
CA GLY A 51 -1.04 -3.82 -15.60
C GLY A 51 -1.48 -2.36 -15.42
N GLY A 52 -2.30 -2.05 -14.41
CA GLY A 52 -2.71 -0.67 -14.07
C GLY A 52 -1.71 0.11 -13.22
N PHE A 53 -0.66 -0.55 -12.72
CA PHE A 53 0.39 0.06 -11.89
C PHE A 53 1.70 0.17 -12.68
N GLY A 54 2.41 1.29 -12.57
CA GLY A 54 3.62 1.55 -13.37
C GLY A 54 4.60 2.50 -12.70
N ARG A 55 5.88 2.40 -13.07
CA ARG A 55 6.98 3.29 -12.64
C ARG A 55 8.00 3.37 -13.76
N ALA A 56 8.51 4.57 -14.03
CA ALA A 56 9.60 4.79 -14.99
C ALA A 56 9.34 4.16 -16.38
N ASP A 57 8.15 4.42 -16.94
CA ASP A 57 7.70 3.91 -18.24
C ASP A 57 7.50 2.38 -18.32
N GLU A 58 7.54 1.68 -17.18
CA GLU A 58 7.27 0.26 -17.10
C GLU A 58 6.03 -0.07 -16.27
N THR A 59 5.14 -0.88 -16.83
CA THR A 59 4.03 -1.49 -16.09
C THR A 59 4.55 -2.59 -15.17
N PHE A 60 4.03 -2.65 -13.94
CA PHE A 60 4.19 -3.79 -13.04
C PHE A 60 3.03 -4.72 -13.28
N THR A 61 3.33 -5.83 -13.95
CA THR A 61 2.38 -6.94 -14.05
C THR A 61 2.78 -8.06 -13.10
N LEU A 62 1.83 -8.91 -12.72
CA LEU A 62 2.09 -10.13 -11.95
C LEU A 62 3.13 -11.01 -12.65
N ALA A 63 3.11 -11.05 -13.99
CA ALA A 63 4.11 -11.76 -14.79
C ALA A 63 5.53 -11.18 -14.58
N LYS A 64 5.68 -9.85 -14.63
CA LYS A 64 6.96 -9.17 -14.41
C LYS A 64 7.43 -9.28 -12.96
N LEU A 65 6.52 -9.21 -11.98
CA LEU A 65 6.83 -9.39 -10.56
C LEU A 65 7.35 -10.81 -10.27
N LYS A 66 6.71 -11.85 -10.84
CA LYS A 66 7.21 -13.23 -10.76
C LYS A 66 8.61 -13.37 -11.37
N GLN A 67 8.86 -12.72 -12.50
CA GLN A 67 10.16 -12.74 -13.16
C GLN A 67 11.25 -12.04 -12.33
N MET A 68 10.92 -10.93 -11.66
CA MET A 68 11.82 -10.24 -10.73
C MET A 68 12.13 -11.10 -9.49
N GLN A 69 11.14 -11.79 -8.93
CA GLN A 69 11.34 -12.71 -7.81
C GLN A 69 12.23 -13.92 -8.17
N SER A 70 12.16 -14.40 -9.43
CA SER A 70 13.05 -15.46 -9.92
C SER A 70 14.45 -14.98 -10.33
N GLY A 71 14.64 -13.66 -10.52
CA GLY A 71 15.88 -13.06 -11.02
C GLY A 71 16.79 -12.44 -9.96
N GLY A 72 16.40 -12.46 -8.67
CA GLY A 72 17.17 -11.87 -7.56
C GLY A 72 18.35 -12.71 -7.05
N GLY A 73 18.79 -13.70 -7.82
CA GLY A 73 19.95 -14.55 -7.50
C GLY A 73 20.90 -14.61 -8.69
N SER A 74 21.71 -13.57 -8.88
CA SER A 74 22.93 -13.59 -9.69
C SER A 74 23.91 -12.58 -9.13
#